data_AF-A0A7S1RS37-F1
#
_entry.id   AF-A0A7S1RS37-F1
#
_cell.length_a   1.000
_cell.length_b   1.000
_cell.length_c   1.000
_cell.angle_alpha   90.00
_cell.angle_beta   90.00
_cell.angle_gamma   90.00
#
_symmetry.space_group_name_H-M   'P 1'
#
loop_
_entity.id
_entity.type
_entity.pdbx_description
1 polymer ?
#
loop_
_entity_poly.entity_id
_entity_poly.type
_entity_poly.pdbx_seq_one_letter_code
_entity_poly.pdbx_strand_id
1 'polypeptide(L)'
;ALRELFARADGQQQRTPGVLVVPKNRSLSFLSVKEAKDLALHWREQVAHPVQGQWWTGYNPLWLPVGYSPKFQVALCVSLRVGRVLRFTSPEAQVSHSAVPTQHLAESLEDYLRDLRDHLRGERQPFAAGLGSTGPLRSHGSL
;
A
#
# COMPACT_ATOMS: atom_id res chain seq x y z
N ALA A 1 -12.93 8.21 -6.80
CA ALA A 1 -11.55 7.67 -6.63
C ALA A 1 -11.24 6.33 -7.34
N LEU A 2 -11.45 5.14 -6.73
CA LEU A 2 -10.86 3.88 -7.23
C LEU A 2 -11.36 3.46 -8.63
N ARG A 3 -12.67 3.59 -8.87
CA ARG A 3 -13.27 3.33 -10.20
C ARG A 3 -12.73 4.29 -11.26
N GLU A 4 -12.56 5.56 -10.91
CA GLU A 4 -12.00 6.57 -11.81
C GLU A 4 -10.52 6.30 -12.11
N LEU A 5 -9.74 5.82 -11.14
CA LEU A 5 -8.35 5.43 -11.36
C LEU A 5 -8.28 4.33 -12.44
N PHE A 6 -9.06 3.27 -12.28
CA PHE A 6 -9.13 2.17 -13.24
C PHE A 6 -9.75 2.57 -14.59
N ALA A 7 -10.65 3.56 -14.61
CA ALA A 7 -11.18 4.11 -15.85
C ALA A 7 -10.14 4.92 -16.63
N ARG A 8 -9.16 5.54 -15.93
CA ARG A 8 -8.07 6.29 -16.55
C ARG A 8 -6.92 5.40 -17.00
N ALA A 9 -6.62 4.36 -16.25
CA ALA A 9 -5.58 3.40 -16.56
C ALA A 9 -5.95 2.02 -15.99
N ASP A 10 -5.88 0.99 -16.83
CA ASP A 10 -6.10 -0.41 -16.42
C ASP A 10 -4.76 -1.12 -16.34
N GLY A 11 -4.07 -0.94 -15.22
CA GLY A 11 -2.74 -1.49 -14.99
C GLY A 11 -1.61 -0.70 -15.65
N GLN A 12 -0.40 -1.20 -15.44
CA GLN A 12 0.82 -0.60 -15.95
C GLN A 12 1.21 -1.20 -17.31
N GLN A 13 1.48 -0.34 -18.29
CA GLN A 13 2.01 -0.77 -19.57
C GLN A 13 3.53 -1.03 -19.48
N GLN A 14 4.06 -1.96 -20.27
CA GLN A 14 5.48 -2.37 -20.23
C GLN A 14 6.49 -1.21 -20.37
N ARG A 15 6.10 -0.12 -21.03
CA ARG A 15 6.97 1.05 -21.26
C ARG A 15 6.80 2.14 -20.22
N THR A 16 5.85 2.02 -19.30
CA THR A 16 5.60 3.01 -18.26
C THR A 16 6.40 2.63 -17.02
N PRO A 17 7.17 3.55 -16.41
CA PRO A 17 7.87 3.26 -15.16
C PRO A 17 6.87 2.95 -14.03
N GLY A 18 7.25 2.06 -13.11
CA GLY A 18 6.46 1.76 -11.92
C GLY A 18 6.50 2.94 -10.98
N VAL A 19 5.41 3.69 -10.90
CA VAL A 19 5.34 4.95 -10.14
C VAL A 19 4.65 4.79 -8.79
N LEU A 20 4.03 3.65 -8.50
CA LEU A 20 3.44 3.44 -7.18
C LEU A 20 4.53 3.18 -6.16
N VAL A 21 4.47 3.90 -5.04
CA VAL A 21 5.49 3.86 -4.00
C VAL A 21 4.81 3.52 -2.68
N VAL A 22 5.47 2.67 -1.91
CA VAL A 22 5.15 2.46 -0.49
C VAL A 22 6.45 2.56 0.31
N PRO A 23 6.39 2.74 1.64
CA PRO A 23 7.58 2.72 2.48
C PRO A 23 8.45 1.49 2.18
N LYS A 24 9.75 1.73 1.96
CA LYS A 24 10.79 0.73 1.65
C LYS A 24 10.62 0.00 0.31
N ASN A 25 9.64 0.36 -0.53
CA ASN A 25 9.50 -0.18 -1.88
C ASN A 25 9.08 0.93 -2.87
N ARG A 26 10.04 1.33 -3.71
CA ARG A 26 9.93 2.52 -4.57
C ARG A 26 9.38 2.25 -5.97
N SER A 27 9.00 1.02 -6.29
CA SER A 27 8.51 0.66 -7.62
C SER A 27 7.57 -0.54 -7.53
N LEU A 28 6.33 -0.28 -7.12
CA LEU A 28 5.23 -1.22 -7.30
C LEU A 28 4.66 -1.11 -8.71
N SER A 29 4.37 -2.26 -9.32
CA SER A 29 3.63 -2.27 -10.58
C SER A 29 2.17 -1.94 -10.30
N PHE A 30 1.58 -1.00 -11.05
CA PHE A 30 0.15 -0.77 -11.01
C PHE A 30 -0.57 -1.97 -11.67
N LEU A 31 -1.46 -2.60 -10.92
CA LEU A 31 -2.18 -3.79 -11.38
C LEU A 31 -3.35 -3.39 -12.28
N SER A 32 -3.64 -4.21 -13.29
CA SER A 32 -4.92 -4.16 -13.99
C SER A 32 -6.07 -4.62 -13.08
N VAL A 33 -7.30 -4.30 -13.45
CA VAL A 33 -8.52 -4.77 -12.79
C VAL A 33 -8.53 -6.29 -12.70
N LYS A 34 -8.09 -6.98 -13.77
CA LYS A 34 -7.99 -8.44 -13.78
C LYS A 34 -6.98 -8.92 -12.75
N GLU A 35 -5.75 -8.41 -12.79
CA GLU A 35 -4.70 -8.82 -11.85
C GLU A 35 -5.05 -8.51 -10.40
N ALA A 36 -5.65 -7.33 -10.14
CA ALA A 36 -6.11 -6.94 -8.81
C ALA A 36 -7.17 -7.91 -8.26
N LYS A 37 -8.11 -8.35 -9.11
CA LYS A 37 -9.14 -9.33 -8.74
C LYS A 37 -8.56 -10.71 -8.51
N ASP A 38 -7.72 -11.19 -9.44
CA ASP A 38 -7.10 -12.51 -9.38
C ASP A 38 -6.24 -12.62 -8.11
N LEU A 39 -5.44 -11.60 -7.81
CA LEU A 39 -4.61 -11.56 -6.60
C LEU A 39 -5.44 -11.48 -5.32
N ALA A 40 -6.49 -10.66 -5.30
CA ALA A 40 -7.39 -10.58 -4.15
C ALA A 40 -8.11 -11.90 -3.87
N LEU A 41 -8.55 -12.60 -4.93
CA LEU A 41 -9.20 -13.90 -4.81
C LEU A 41 -8.20 -14.93 -4.26
N HIS A 42 -7.02 -15.01 -4.86
CA HIS A 42 -5.95 -15.89 -4.39
C HIS A 42 -5.66 -15.71 -2.90
N TRP A 43 -5.48 -14.47 -2.44
CA TRP A 43 -5.23 -14.20 -1.01
C TRP A 43 -6.39 -14.59 -0.10
N ARG A 44 -7.64 -14.40 -0.53
CA ARG A 44 -8.82 -14.85 0.23
C ARG A 44 -8.85 -16.36 0.36
N GLU A 45 -8.50 -17.08 -0.70
CA GLU A 45 -8.40 -18.54 -0.68
C GLU A 45 -7.31 -19.00 0.28
N GLN A 46 -6.12 -18.36 0.26
CA GLN A 46 -5.05 -18.68 1.20
C GLN A 46 -5.46 -18.44 2.66
N VAL A 47 -6.19 -17.36 2.94
CA VAL A 47 -6.67 -17.03 4.31
C VAL A 47 -7.77 -17.98 4.78
N ALA A 48 -8.63 -18.43 3.87
CA ALA A 48 -9.68 -19.39 4.18
C ALA A 48 -9.14 -20.81 4.44
N HIS A 49 -7.92 -21.12 3.97
CA HIS A 49 -7.33 -22.44 4.13
C HIS A 49 -6.85 -22.65 5.58
N PRO A 50 -7.26 -23.74 6.28
CA PRO A 50 -7.03 -23.92 7.72
C PRO A 50 -5.55 -23.86 8.15
N VAL A 51 -4.66 -24.37 7.31
CA VAL A 51 -3.20 -24.42 7.58
C VAL A 51 -2.51 -23.10 7.22
N GLN A 52 -2.99 -22.40 6.19
CA GLN A 52 -2.33 -21.21 5.65
C GLN A 52 -2.83 -19.92 6.34
N GLY A 53 -4.08 -19.89 6.81
CA GLY A 53 -4.67 -18.72 7.46
C GLY A 53 -3.88 -18.19 8.67
N GLN A 54 -3.16 -19.06 9.38
CA GLN A 54 -2.28 -18.66 10.49
C GLN A 54 -1.12 -17.76 10.05
N TRP A 55 -0.66 -17.91 8.80
CA TRP A 55 0.45 -17.13 8.24
C TRP A 55 -0.01 -15.80 7.67
N TRP A 56 -1.28 -15.70 7.27
CA TRP A 56 -1.91 -14.48 6.75
C TRP A 56 -2.44 -13.54 7.85
N THR A 57 -1.82 -13.59 9.03
CA THR A 57 -2.19 -12.72 10.16
C THR A 57 -2.00 -11.25 9.79
N GLY A 58 -3.05 -10.46 9.99
CA GLY A 58 -3.04 -9.03 9.66
C GLY A 58 -3.50 -8.68 8.24
N TYR A 59 -3.86 -9.66 7.40
CA TYR A 59 -4.61 -9.42 6.16
C TYR A 59 -6.12 -9.29 6.42
N ASN A 60 -6.81 -8.45 5.64
CA ASN A 60 -8.26 -8.35 5.64
C ASN A 60 -8.81 -8.68 4.24
N PRO A 61 -9.77 -9.63 4.09
CA PRO A 61 -10.39 -9.99 2.81
C PRO A 61 -11.01 -8.82 2.01
N LEU A 62 -11.34 -7.72 2.68
CA LEU A 62 -11.89 -6.51 2.07
C LEU A 62 -10.82 -5.56 1.52
N TRP A 63 -9.55 -5.94 1.54
CA TRP A 63 -8.48 -5.18 0.92
C TRP A 63 -8.30 -5.61 -0.53
N LEU A 64 -8.32 -4.63 -1.43
CA LEU A 64 -8.04 -4.84 -2.84
C LEU A 64 -6.60 -4.38 -3.13
N PRO A 65 -5.70 -5.26 -3.59
CA PRO A 65 -4.39 -4.85 -4.06
C PRO A 65 -4.55 -4.05 -5.36
N VAL A 66 -3.97 -2.86 -5.41
CA VAL A 66 -3.94 -1.99 -6.59
C VAL A 66 -2.53 -1.84 -7.15
N GLY A 67 -1.50 -2.08 -6.32
CA GLY A 67 -0.12 -2.16 -6.78
C GLY A 67 0.59 -3.32 -6.11
N TYR A 68 1.52 -3.98 -6.82
CA TYR A 68 2.21 -5.15 -6.29
C TYR A 68 3.64 -5.26 -6.78
N SER A 69 4.51 -5.79 -5.92
CA SER A 69 5.86 -6.21 -6.27
C SER A 69 6.02 -7.69 -5.93
N PRO A 70 6.00 -8.59 -6.92
CA PRO A 70 6.22 -10.02 -6.69
C PRO A 70 7.58 -10.31 -6.08
N LYS A 71 8.60 -9.52 -6.46
CA LYS A 71 9.97 -9.66 -5.94
C LYS A 71 10.04 -9.44 -4.43
N PHE A 72 9.34 -8.43 -3.93
CA PHE A 72 9.38 -8.05 -2.52
C PHE A 72 8.17 -8.55 -1.73
N GLN A 73 7.19 -9.15 -2.40
CA GLN A 73 5.96 -9.65 -1.80
C GLN A 73 5.21 -8.53 -1.03
N VAL A 74 5.22 -7.31 -1.60
CA VAL A 74 4.60 -6.12 -1.02
C VAL A 74 3.55 -5.58 -1.96
N ALA A 75 2.41 -5.17 -1.40
CA ALA A 75 1.32 -4.55 -2.11
C ALA A 75 0.92 -3.19 -1.52
N LEU A 76 0.40 -2.35 -2.41
CA LEU A 76 -0.46 -1.22 -2.07
C LEU A 76 -1.90 -1.71 -2.14
N CYS A 77 -2.63 -1.62 -1.04
CA CYS A 77 -4.00 -2.07 -0.92
C CYS A 77 -4.94 -0.90 -0.62
N VAL A 78 -6.16 -0.99 -1.13
CA VAL A 78 -7.28 -0.10 -0.79
C VAL A 78 -8.33 -0.90 -0.03
N SER A 79 -8.74 -0.41 1.14
CA SER A 79 -9.86 -0.99 1.87
C SER A 79 -11.17 -0.69 1.15
N LEU A 80 -11.88 -1.74 0.72
CA LEU A 80 -13.19 -1.60 0.08
C LEU A 80 -14.28 -1.13 1.05
N ARG A 81 -14.05 -1.24 2.37
CA ARG A 81 -15.01 -0.81 3.40
C ARG A 81 -14.92 0.68 3.70
N VAL A 82 -13.70 1.22 3.81
CA VAL A 82 -13.47 2.59 4.30
C VAL A 82 -12.65 3.46 3.35
N GLY A 83 -12.20 2.94 2.21
CA GLY A 83 -11.42 3.70 1.21
C GLY A 83 -9.94 3.93 1.57
N ARG A 84 -9.54 3.57 2.78
CA ARG A 84 -8.19 3.68 3.32
C ARG A 84 -7.13 2.96 2.47
N VAL A 85 -5.96 3.58 2.34
CA VAL A 85 -4.80 3.04 1.62
C VAL A 85 -3.76 2.53 2.61
N LEU A 86 -3.24 1.33 2.34
CA LEU A 86 -2.29 0.64 3.20
C LEU A 86 -1.24 -0.10 2.38
N ARG A 87 -0.05 -0.27 2.95
CA ARG A 87 0.95 -1.24 2.54
C ARG A 87 0.62 -2.57 3.21
N PHE A 88 0.65 -3.65 2.46
CA PHE A 88 0.59 -5.01 2.98
C PHE A 88 1.81 -5.81 2.49
N THR A 89 2.38 -6.64 3.37
CA THR A 89 3.48 -7.57 3.06
C THR A 89 2.92 -8.97 3.16
N SER A 90 2.97 -9.74 2.07
CA SER A 90 2.48 -11.11 2.09
C SER A 90 3.39 -11.98 2.97
N PRO A 91 2.88 -13.08 3.54
CA PRO A 91 3.68 -14.01 4.35
C PRO A 91 4.81 -14.69 3.56
N GLU A 92 4.74 -14.66 2.22
CA GLU A 92 5.72 -15.25 1.31
C GLU A 92 6.99 -14.39 1.18
N ALA A 93 7.03 -13.21 1.81
CA ALA A 93 8.21 -12.34 1.80
C ALA A 93 9.41 -12.99 2.49
N GLN A 94 10.43 -13.37 1.71
CA GLN A 94 11.65 -14.00 2.23
C GLN A 94 12.52 -13.09 3.11
N VAL A 95 12.39 -11.77 2.96
CA VAL A 95 13.14 -10.77 3.73
C VAL A 95 12.18 -9.65 4.09
N SER A 96 11.59 -9.70 5.29
CA SER A 96 10.71 -8.61 5.71
C SER A 96 11.56 -7.39 6.07
N HIS A 97 11.67 -6.44 5.13
CA HIS A 97 12.28 -5.13 5.41
C HIS A 97 11.50 -4.30 6.45
N SER A 98 10.33 -4.78 6.91
CA SER A 98 9.43 -4.13 7.85
C SER A 98 9.03 -5.08 8.97
N ALA A 99 9.21 -4.69 10.24
CA ALA A 99 8.71 -5.48 11.38
C ALA A 99 7.17 -5.61 11.39
N VAL A 100 6.46 -4.72 10.68
CA VAL A 100 4.99 -4.70 10.62
C VAL A 100 4.51 -5.18 9.25
N PRO A 101 3.65 -6.23 9.17
CA PRO A 101 3.09 -6.73 7.91
C PRO A 101 2.24 -5.68 7.18
N THR A 102 1.48 -4.91 7.96
CA THR A 102 0.55 -3.89 7.45
C THR A 102 0.95 -2.51 7.95
N GLN A 103 1.00 -1.52 7.05
CA GLN A 103 1.24 -0.13 7.41
C GLN A 103 0.19 0.77 6.76
N HIS A 104 -0.44 1.62 7.56
CA HIS A 104 -1.37 2.63 7.05
C HIS A 104 -0.61 3.74 6.31
N LEU A 105 -1.10 4.15 5.14
CA LEU A 105 -0.43 5.16 4.31
C LEU A 105 -1.27 6.44 4.14
N ALA A 106 -2.58 6.31 3.90
CA ALA A 106 -3.47 7.45 3.72
C ALA A 106 -4.93 7.07 4.00
N GLU A 107 -5.74 8.01 4.47
CA GLU A 107 -7.16 7.79 4.75
C GLU A 107 -7.99 7.55 3.49
N SER A 108 -7.53 8.02 2.33
CA SER A 108 -8.19 7.83 1.04
C SER A 108 -7.19 7.62 -0.10
N LEU A 109 -7.66 7.04 -1.21
CA LEU A 109 -6.87 6.91 -2.43
C LEU A 109 -6.48 8.27 -3.02
N GLU A 110 -7.33 9.28 -2.89
CA GLU A 110 -7.05 10.62 -3.39
C GLU A 110 -5.92 11.29 -2.61
N ASP A 111 -5.90 11.13 -1.28
CA ASP A 111 -4.81 11.65 -0.45
C ASP A 111 -3.50 10.94 -0.75
N TYR A 112 -3.52 9.61 -0.92
CA TYR A 112 -2.34 8.86 -1.36
C TYR A 112 -1.81 9.35 -2.71
N LEU A 113 -2.68 9.56 -3.71
CA LEU A 113 -2.26 10.02 -5.04
C LEU A 113 -1.72 11.46 -5.00
N ARG A 114 -2.26 12.31 -4.12
CA ARG A 114 -1.74 13.66 -3.88
C ARG A 114 -0.34 13.60 -3.29
N ASP A 115 -0.16 12.84 -2.21
CA ASP A 115 1.15 12.63 -1.57
C ASP A 115 2.18 12.03 -2.54
N LEU A 116 1.75 11.08 -3.39
CA LEU A 116 2.61 10.49 -4.41
C LEU A 116 3.06 11.54 -5.44
N ARG A 117 2.15 12.38 -5.91
CA ARG A 117 2.48 13.46 -6.86
C ARG A 117 3.48 14.44 -6.25
N ASP A 118 3.24 14.88 -5.02
CA ASP A 118 4.10 15.85 -4.34
C ASP A 118 5.50 15.22 -4.08
N HIS A 119 5.56 13.93 -3.78
CA HIS A 119 6.81 13.19 -3.71
C HIS A 119 7.58 13.11 -5.03
N LEU A 120 6.88 12.80 -6.13
CA LEU A 120 7.50 12.73 -7.46
C LEU A 120 8.04 14.09 -7.92
N ARG A 121 7.53 15.20 -7.36
CA ARG A 121 8.05 16.56 -7.56
C ARG A 121 9.21 16.93 -6.63
N GLY A 122 9.56 16.06 -5.69
CA GLY A 122 10.57 16.33 -4.67
C GLY A 122 10.12 17.30 -3.57
N GLU A 123 8.82 17.59 -3.47
CA GLU A 123 8.27 18.57 -2.53
C GLU A 123 8.16 17.99 -1.09
N ARG A 124 8.02 16.67 -0.96
CA ARG A 124 7.85 15.99 0.34
C ARG A 124 8.41 14.57 0.34
N GLN A 125 8.82 14.08 1.52
CA GLN A 125 8.98 12.64 1.73
C GLN A 125 7.61 11.97 1.81
N PRO A 126 7.39 10.84 1.11
CA PRO A 126 6.08 10.25 1.00
C PRO A 126 5.78 9.40 2.23
N PHE A 127 4.51 9.31 2.59
CA PHE A 127 3.96 8.27 3.47
C PHE A 127 4.62 8.21 4.87
N ALA A 128 4.91 9.37 5.46
CA ALA A 128 5.49 9.55 6.79
C ALA A 128 4.59 9.10 7.97
N ALA A 129 3.69 8.15 7.74
CA ALA A 129 2.92 7.51 8.81
C ALA A 129 3.85 6.60 9.61
N GLY A 130 4.51 7.17 10.61
CA GLY A 130 5.40 6.44 11.52
C GLY A 130 6.29 7.26 12.45
N LEU A 131 6.40 8.58 12.32
CA LEU A 131 7.00 9.43 13.36
C LEU A 131 5.89 10.26 13.99
N GLY A 132 5.35 9.73 15.09
CA GLY A 132 4.58 10.38 16.14
C GLY A 132 3.65 11.54 15.76
N SER A 133 2.44 11.48 16.28
CA SER A 133 1.81 12.68 16.83
C SER A 133 2.75 13.31 17.88
N THR A 134 3.78 14.03 17.46
CA THR A 134 4.39 15.05 18.32
C THR A 134 3.50 16.27 18.17
N GLY A 135 2.66 16.47 19.19
CA GLY A 135 2.04 17.76 19.43
C GLY A 135 3.09 18.87 19.42
N PRO A 136 2.66 20.14 19.28
CA PRO A 136 3.57 21.25 19.10
C PRO A 136 4.60 21.26 20.24
N LEU A 137 5.89 21.20 19.85
CA LEU A 137 7.02 21.53 20.71
C LEU A 137 6.77 22.95 21.24
N ARG A 138 6.26 23.06 22.46
CA ARG A 138 6.33 24.29 23.22
C ARG A 138 7.81 24.53 23.52
N SER A 139 8.38 25.48 22.80
CA SER A 139 9.57 26.19 23.19
C SER A 139 9.38 26.75 24.61
N HIS A 140 10.10 26.19 25.57
CA HIS A 140 10.50 26.95 26.75
C HIS A 140 12.01 26.98 26.76
N GLY A 141 12.54 28.03 26.12
CA GLY A 141 13.80 28.60 26.50
C GLY A 141 13.62 29.46 27.75
N SER A 142 14.65 29.41 28.59
CA SER A 142 15.10 30.43 29.55
C SER A 142 14.16 30.79 30.71
N LEU A 143 14.59 30.49 31.93
CA LEU A 143 15.50 31.33 32.73
C LEU A 143 16.32 30.45 33.69
#